data_AF-A0A5K1BV11-F1
#
_entry.id   AF-A0A5K1BV11-F1
#
_cell.length_a   1.000
_cell.length_b   1.000
_cell.length_c   1.000
_cell.angle_alpha   90.00
_cell.angle_beta   90.00
_cell.angle_gamma   90.00
#
_symmetry.space_group_name_H-M   'P 1'
#
loop_
_entity.id
_entity.type
_entity.pdbx_description
1 polymer ?
#
loop_
_entity_poly.entity_id
_entity_poly.type
_entity_poly.pdbx_seq_one_letter_code
_entity_poly.pdbx_strand_id
1 'polypeptide(L)' 'SMARKIYLRQGIGVGGFQKIYGGRKRNGSRPPHFCKSSGSIARHILQQLEKMNIIELDPKG' A
#
# COMPACT_ATOMS: atom_id res chain seq x y z
N SER A 1 -3.32 9.60 4.17
CA SER A 1 -3.20 8.46 5.11
C SER A 1 -1.93 7.62 4.91
N MET A 2 -1.24 7.66 3.75
CA MET A 2 0.00 6.90 3.54
C MET A 2 1.18 7.41 4.38
N ALA A 3 1.56 8.69 4.26
CA ALA A 3 2.68 9.27 5.03
C ALA A 3 2.57 9.01 6.55
N ARG A 4 1.38 9.20 7.14
CA ARG A 4 1.12 8.86 8.55
C ARG A 4 1.33 7.38 8.87
N LYS A 5 0.94 6.47 7.97
CA LYS A 5 1.13 5.02 8.18
C LYS A 5 2.60 4.64 8.09
N ILE A 6 3.38 5.28 7.21
CA ILE A 6 4.84 5.08 7.12
C ILE A 6 5.51 5.56 8.41
N TYR A 7 5.10 6.74 8.88
CA TYR A 7 5.62 7.28 10.14
C TYR A 7 5.35 6.37 11.33
N LEU A 8 4.11 5.88 11.48
CA LEU A 8 3.72 5.01 12.60
C LEU A 8 4.18 3.56 12.46
N ARG A 9 4.39 3.08 11.23
CA ARG A 9 4.81 1.71 10.92
C ARG A 9 5.92 1.79 9.89
N GLN A 10 7.13 1.91 10.40
CA GLN A 10 8.37 1.95 9.62
C GLN A 10 8.58 0.61 8.89
N GLY A 11 9.26 0.64 7.73
CA GLY A 11 9.52 -0.56 6.92
C GLY A 11 8.30 -1.13 6.18
N ILE A 12 7.28 -0.30 5.90
CA ILE A 12 6.13 -0.72 5.08
C ILE A 12 6.43 -0.48 3.59
N GLY A 13 6.51 -1.57 2.84
CA GLY A 13 6.54 -1.55 1.38
C GLY A 13 5.15 -1.57 0.71
N VAL A 14 5.17 -1.60 -0.63
CA VAL A 14 3.97 -1.65 -1.50
C VAL A 14 3.00 -2.75 -1.09
N GLY A 15 3.49 -3.96 -0.77
CA GLY A 15 2.66 -5.10 -0.39
C GLY A 15 1.89 -4.89 0.93
N GLY A 16 2.44 -4.10 1.85
CA GLY A 16 1.76 -3.71 3.09
C GLY A 16 0.59 -2.79 2.80
N PHE A 17 0.79 -1.78 1.94
CA PHE A 17 -0.29 -0.89 1.50
C PHE A 17 -1.38 -1.63 0.71
N GLN A 18 -1.00 -2.61 -0.11
CA GLN A 18 -1.96 -3.45 -0.81
C GLN A 18 -2.88 -4.24 0.11
N LYS A 19 -2.38 -4.65 1.28
CA LYS A 19 -3.19 -5.34 2.29
C LYS A 19 -4.04 -4.36 3.09
N ILE A 20 -3.46 -3.24 3.53
CA ILE A 20 -4.15 -2.21 4.33
C ILE A 20 -5.34 -1.61 3.58
N TYR A 21 -5.17 -1.35 2.28
CA TYR A 21 -6.24 -0.83 1.43
C TYR A 21 -6.99 -1.93 0.67
N GLY A 22 -6.60 -3.19 0.87
CA GLY A 22 -7.34 -4.34 0.38
C GLY A 22 -8.63 -4.53 1.17
N GLY A 23 -9.54 -5.33 0.63
CA GLY A 23 -10.85 -5.50 1.23
C GLY A 23 -11.59 -6.73 0.73
N ARG A 24 -12.83 -6.85 1.19
CA ARG A 24 -13.72 -7.96 0.83
C ARG A 24 -14.27 -7.73 -0.58
N LYS A 25 -13.86 -8.56 -1.54
CA LYS A 25 -14.30 -8.46 -2.94
C LYS A 25 -15.69 -9.07 -3.10
N ARG A 26 -16.61 -8.31 -3.71
CA ARG A 26 -17.94 -8.81 -4.07
C ARG A 26 -17.83 -9.73 -5.29
N ASN A 27 -18.17 -11.01 -5.10
CA ASN A 27 -18.10 -12.05 -6.15
C ASN A 27 -19.50 -12.47 -6.65
N GLY A 28 -20.49 -11.56 -6.60
CA GLY A 28 -21.88 -11.87 -6.93
C GLY A 28 -22.52 -12.77 -5.89
N SER A 29 -23.08 -13.90 -6.32
CA SER A 29 -23.75 -14.89 -5.44
C SER A 29 -22.78 -15.73 -4.62
N ARG A 30 -21.49 -15.79 -5.00
CA ARG A 30 -20.47 -16.55 -4.26
C ARG A 30 -20.05 -15.79 -2.99
N PRO A 31 -19.64 -16.49 -1.92
CA PRO A 31 -19.09 -15.85 -0.74
C PRO A 31 -17.94 -14.91 -1.10
N PRO A 32 -17.85 -13.74 -0.44
CA PRO A 32 -16.83 -12.77 -0.74
C PRO A 32 -15.54 -13.07 0.02
N HIS A 33 -14.42 -12.99 -0.68
CA HIS A 33 -13.08 -13.26 -0.15
C HIS A 33 -12.25 -11.97 -0.13
N PHE A 34 -11.19 -11.96 0.68
CA PHE A 34 -10.25 -10.84 0.71
C PHE A 34 -9.50 -10.72 -0.62
N CYS A 35 -9.37 -9.50 -1.13
CA CYS A 35 -8.55 -9.17 -2.28
C CYS A 35 -7.67 -7.96 -1.97
N LYS A 36 -6.43 -8.02 -2.44
CA LYS A 36 -5.47 -6.92 -2.34
C LYS A 36 -5.90 -5.73 -3.19
N SER A 37 -5.53 -4.53 -2.78
CA SER A 37 -5.69 -3.34 -3.61
C SER A 37 -4.63 -3.23 -4.71
N SER A 38 -4.80 -2.26 -5.60
CA SER A 38 -3.89 -2.05 -6.73
C SER A 38 -2.47 -1.71 -6.26
N GLY A 39 -1.49 -2.46 -6.75
CA GLY A 39 -0.07 -2.23 -6.46
C GLY A 39 0.53 -1.11 -7.30
N SER A 40 0.00 -0.85 -8.49
CA SER A 40 0.49 0.23 -9.36
C SER A 40 0.25 1.60 -8.72
N ILE A 41 -0.94 1.82 -8.16
CA ILE A 41 -1.29 3.06 -7.46
C ILE A 41 -0.38 3.28 -6.24
N ALA A 42 -0.21 2.24 -5.41
CA ALA A 42 0.64 2.32 -4.23
C ALA A 42 2.10 2.62 -4.59
N ARG A 43 2.65 1.97 -5.63
CA ARG A 43 4.02 2.22 -6.11
C ARG A 43 4.17 3.64 -6.66
N HIS A 44 3.23 4.09 -7.48
CA HIS A 44 3.32 5.40 -8.11
C HIS A 44 3.30 6.53 -7.08
N ILE A 45 2.46 6.42 -6.04
CA ILE A 45 2.41 7.41 -4.97
C ILE A 45 3.71 7.40 -4.14
N LEU A 46 4.28 6.23 -3.84
CA LEU A 46 5.56 6.14 -3.12
C LEU A 46 6.70 6.79 -3.93
N GLN A 47 6.76 6.56 -5.24
CA GLN A 47 7.73 7.21 -6.13
C GLN A 47 7.54 8.73 -6.20
N GLN A 48 6.30 9.23 -6.15
CA GLN A 48 6.04 10.67 -6.10
C GLN A 48 6.51 11.29 -4.77
N LEU A 49 6.30 10.59 -3.65
CA LEU A 49 6.72 11.05 -2.32
C LEU A 49 8.24 10.97 -2.13
N GLU A 50 8.89 10.00 -2.75
CA GLU A 50 10.36 9.92 -2.86
C GLU A 50 10.92 11.12 -3.63
N LYS A 51 10.32 11.48 -4.78
CA LYS A 51 10.70 12.69 -5.53
C LYS A 51 10.54 13.99 -4.74
N MET A 52 9.59 14.02 -3.80
CA MET A 52 9.39 15.16 -2.89
C MET A 52 10.33 15.13 -1.67
N ASN A 53 11.23 14.15 -1.57
CA ASN A 53 12.14 13.91 -0.43
C ASN A 53 11.41 13.72 0.91
N ILE A 54 10.20 13.16 0.90
CA ILE A 54 9.42 12.88 2.11
C ILE A 54 9.74 11.48 2.65
N ILE A 55 10.17 10.57 1.78
CA ILE A 55 10.42 9.15 2.10
C ILE A 55 11.71 8.73 1.39
N GLU A 56 12.53 7.92 2.07
CA GLU A 56 13.71 7.27 1.50
C GLU A 56 13.48 5.77 1.35
N LEU A 57 14.14 5.17 0.36
CA LEU A 57 14.12 3.73 0.14
C LEU A 57 15.20 3.05 1.00
N ASP A 58 14.78 2.21 1.94
CA ASP A 58 15.69 1.28 2.62
C ASP A 58 15.89 0.03 1.73
N PRO A 59 17.13 -0.35 1.37
CA PRO A 59 17.39 -1.58 0.62
C PRO A 59 16.92 -2.87 1.33
N LYS A 60 16.65 -2.83 2.63
CA LYS A 60 16.07 -3.96 3.38
C LYS A 60 14.52 -3.97 3.40
N GLY A 61 13.87 -2.91 2.94
CA GLY A 61 12.41 -2.83 2.76
C GLY A 61 11.72 -1.68 3.49
#